data_AF-A0A0C3CCH7-F1
#
_entry.id   AF-A0A0C3CCH7-F1
#
_cell.length_a   1.000
_cell.length_b   1.000
_cell.length_c   1.000
_cell.angle_alpha   90.00
_cell.angle_beta   90.00
_cell.angle_gamma   90.00
#
_symmetry.space_group_name_H-M   'P 1'
#
loop_
_entity.id
_entity.type
_entity.pdbx_description
1 polymer ?
#
loop_
_entity_poly.entity_id
_entity_poly.type
_entity_poly.pdbx_seq_one_letter_code
_entity_poly.pdbx_strand_id
1 'polypeptide(L)'
;TLRRHMAARHRKNYRRWCKVTNFESMLPEDTRARREALLESLRQTNVTDHFTEAKPAERVAPYTDELFKEAAIQWLVETDQPISAFDNPAFQNMMSVAARATRGIKL
;
A
#
# COMPACT_ATOMS: atom_id res chain seq x y z
N THR A 1 -3.39 4.31 17.60
CA THR A 1 -4.47 3.95 18.54
C THR A 1 -5.17 5.17 19.14
N LEU A 2 -4.45 6.13 19.74
CA LEU A 2 -5.04 7.34 20.36
C LEU A 2 -5.85 8.24 19.43
N ARG A 3 -5.38 8.53 18.21
CA ARG A 3 -6.11 9.36 17.23
C ARG A 3 -7.43 8.73 16.77
N ARG A 4 -7.46 7.39 16.65
CA ARG A 4 -8.68 6.65 16.30
C ARG A 4 -9.69 6.66 17.46
N HIS A 5 -9.22 6.54 18.70
CA HIS A 5 -10.07 6.69 19.89
C HIS A 5 -10.68 8.10 19.99
N MET A 6 -9.86 9.15 19.82
CA MET A 6 -10.34 10.54 19.79
C MET A 6 -11.38 10.77 18.69
N ALA A 7 -11.17 10.20 17.50
CA ALA A 7 -12.14 10.27 16.41
C ALA A 7 -13.47 9.57 16.75
N ALA A 8 -13.44 8.46 17.48
CA ALA A 8 -14.66 7.71 17.82
C ALA A 8 -15.46 8.35 18.98
N ARG A 9 -14.79 8.72 20.08
CA ARG A 9 -15.46 9.13 21.33
C ARG A 9 -15.55 10.64 21.53
N HIS A 10 -14.59 11.41 21.01
CA HIS A 10 -14.44 12.83 21.35
C HIS A 10 -14.32 13.76 20.14
N ARG A 11 -14.78 13.31 18.96
CA ARG A 11 -14.60 14.01 17.67
C ARG A 11 -14.95 15.50 17.70
N LYS A 12 -16.14 15.84 18.22
CA LYS A 12 -16.65 17.22 18.25
C LYS A 12 -15.81 18.11 19.15
N ASN A 13 -15.49 17.64 20.35
CA ASN A 13 -14.69 18.37 21.32
C ASN A 13 -13.26 18.57 20.81
N TYR A 14 -12.67 17.54 20.22
CA TYR A 14 -11.34 17.62 19.62
C TYR A 14 -11.28 18.65 18.48
N ARG A 15 -12.23 18.61 17.53
CA ARG A 15 -12.28 19.61 16.44
C ARG A 15 -12.51 21.03 16.97
N ARG A 16 -13.33 21.20 18.00
CA ARG A 16 -13.54 22.51 18.65
C ARG A 16 -12.24 23.01 19.29
N TRP A 17 -11.54 22.16 20.04
CA TRP A 17 -10.25 22.48 20.62
C TRP A 17 -9.25 22.88 19.54
N CYS A 18 -9.15 22.11 18.45
CA CYS A 18 -8.28 22.42 17.31
C CYS A 18 -8.55 23.80 16.73
N LYS A 19 -9.83 24.19 16.56
CA LYS A 19 -10.20 25.53 16.07
C LYS A 19 -9.79 26.65 17.03
N VAL A 20 -9.98 26.44 18.33
CA VAL A 20 -9.65 27.45 19.36
C VAL A 20 -8.14 27.63 19.49
N THR A 21 -7.37 26.55 19.40
CA THR A 21 -5.91 26.58 19.51
C THR A 21 -5.18 26.84 18.19
N ASN A 22 -5.93 27.05 17.10
CA ASN A 22 -5.40 27.11 15.74
C ASN A 22 -4.53 25.89 15.37
N PHE A 23 -4.85 24.73 15.95
CA PHE A 23 -4.14 23.48 15.72
C PHE A 23 -4.77 22.72 14.56
N GLU A 24 -3.93 22.18 13.67
CA GLU A 24 -4.41 21.39 12.54
C GLU A 24 -4.91 20.02 12.99
N SER A 25 -6.17 19.68 12.67
CA SER A 25 -6.74 18.39 13.08
C SER A 25 -5.99 17.20 12.48
N MET A 26 -5.47 16.33 13.34
CA MET A 26 -4.76 15.11 12.96
C MET A 26 -5.64 13.86 13.02
N LEU A 27 -6.98 14.02 13.04
CA LEU A 27 -7.88 12.86 12.97
C LEU A 27 -7.74 12.18 11.60
N PRO A 28 -7.86 10.84 11.53
CA PRO A 28 -7.70 10.12 10.27
C PRO A 28 -8.63 10.62 9.16
N GLU A 29 -9.89 10.92 9.50
CA GLU A 29 -10.88 11.48 8.56
C GLU A 29 -10.42 12.82 7.98
N ASP A 30 -10.00 13.75 8.85
CA ASP A 30 -9.60 15.10 8.45
C ASP A 30 -8.28 15.10 7.66
N THR A 31 -7.37 14.20 8.02
CA THR A 31 -6.09 14.01 7.30
C THR A 31 -6.34 13.44 5.90
N ARG A 32 -7.27 12.49 5.78
CA ARG A 32 -7.65 11.91 4.49
C ARG A 32 -8.32 12.95 3.60
N ALA A 33 -9.32 13.67 4.12
CA ALA A 33 -10.02 14.72 3.37
C ALA A 33 -9.06 15.80 2.86
N ARG A 34 -8.05 16.17 3.65
CA ARG A 34 -7.01 17.13 3.23
C ARG A 34 -6.13 16.60 2.10
N ARG A 35 -5.74 15.32 2.17
CA ARG A 35 -4.97 14.67 1.10
C ARG A 35 -5.79 14.60 -0.19
N GLU A 36 -7.07 14.27 -0.11
CA GLU A 36 -7.98 14.24 -1.24
C GLU A 36 -8.16 15.64 -1.85
N ALA A 37 -8.37 16.67 -1.02
CA ALA A 37 -8.47 18.05 -1.49
C ALA A 37 -7.18 18.55 -2.14
N LEU A 38 -6.01 18.14 -1.62
CA LEU A 38 -4.71 18.44 -2.23
C LEU A 38 -4.53 17.72 -3.57
N LEU A 39 -4.94 16.45 -3.66
CA LEU A 39 -4.89 15.72 -4.93
C LEU A 39 -5.81 16.37 -5.97
N GLU A 40 -7.00 16.81 -5.57
CA GLU A 40 -7.92 17.51 -6.47
C GLU A 40 -7.38 18.89 -6.88
N SER A 41 -6.74 19.64 -5.98
CA SER A 41 -6.14 20.93 -6.34
C SER A 41 -4.91 20.81 -7.24
N LEU A 42 -4.22 19.68 -7.19
CA LEU A 42 -3.11 19.34 -8.09
C LEU A 42 -3.61 18.79 -9.43
N ARG A 43 -4.91 18.52 -9.59
CA ARG A 43 -5.49 18.06 -10.85
C ARG A 43 -5.43 19.21 -11.86
N GLN A 44 -4.69 19.01 -12.94
CA GLN A 44 -4.65 19.97 -14.04
C GLN A 44 -5.99 19.97 -14.78
N THR A 45 -6.68 21.10 -14.80
CA THR A 45 -8.02 21.26 -15.39
C THR A 45 -8.03 21.63 -16.88
N ASN A 46 -6.89 22.12 -17.41
CA ASN A 46 -6.77 22.68 -18.75
C ASN A 46 -6.00 21.78 -19.74
N VAL A 47 -5.89 20.49 -19.45
CA VAL A 47 -5.21 19.56 -20.37
C VAL A 47 -6.28 18.95 -21.30
N THR A 48 -6.17 19.25 -22.59
CA THR A 48 -7.12 18.85 -23.65
C THR A 48 -7.18 17.33 -23.87
N ASP A 49 -8.23 16.88 -24.57
CA ASP A 49 -8.60 15.49 -24.95
C ASP A 49 -7.45 14.59 -25.48
N HIS A 50 -6.33 15.19 -25.92
CA HIS A 50 -5.13 14.47 -26.33
C HIS A 50 -4.27 13.90 -25.19
N PHE A 51 -4.49 14.33 -23.94
CA PHE A 51 -3.79 13.78 -22.78
C PHE A 51 -4.76 12.95 -21.96
N THR A 52 -4.65 11.63 -22.09
CA THR A 52 -5.41 10.69 -21.27
C THR A 52 -4.94 10.76 -19.83
N GLU A 53 -5.87 10.66 -18.87
CA GLU A 53 -5.53 10.50 -17.46
C GLU A 53 -4.49 9.39 -17.31
N ALA A 54 -3.33 9.73 -16.73
CA ALA A 54 -2.29 8.75 -16.46
C ALA A 54 -2.91 7.68 -15.55
N LYS A 55 -3.14 6.48 -16.08
CA LYS A 55 -3.56 5.35 -15.26
C LYS A 55 -2.58 5.26 -14.10
N PRO A 56 -3.05 5.31 -12.85
CA PRO A 56 -2.15 5.16 -11.72
C PRO A 56 -1.33 3.90 -11.96
N ALA A 57 -0.01 4.05 -11.97
CA ALA A 57 0.89 2.92 -12.19
C ALA A 57 0.42 1.77 -11.30
N GLU A 58 0.19 0.61 -11.91
CA GLU A 58 -0.30 -0.57 -11.22
C GLU A 58 0.62 -0.82 -10.03
N ARG A 59 0.12 -0.53 -8.83
CA ARG A 59 0.91 -0.70 -7.62
C ARG A 59 1.00 -2.20 -7.41
N VAL A 60 2.18 -2.75 -7.70
CA VAL A 60 2.51 -4.14 -7.38
C VAL A 60 2.07 -4.37 -5.93
N ALA A 61 1.24 -5.40 -5.72
CA ALA A 61 0.76 -5.72 -4.39
C ALA A 61 1.97 -5.84 -3.46
N PRO A 62 1.95 -5.19 -2.28
CA PRO A 62 3.05 -5.30 -1.35
C PRO A 62 3.24 -6.77 -0.98
N TYR A 63 4.50 -7.16 -0.76
CA TYR A 63 4.83 -8.50 -0.29
C TYR A 63 4.07 -8.82 1.00
N THR A 64 3.44 -9.99 1.05
CA THR A 64 2.95 -10.62 2.28
C THR A 64 3.38 -12.08 2.28
N ASP A 65 3.68 -12.63 3.46
CA ASP A 65 4.06 -14.05 3.59
C ASP A 65 2.95 -14.99 3.10
N GLU A 66 1.69 -14.59 3.24
CA GLU A 66 0.53 -15.35 2.74
C GLU A 66 0.52 -15.42 1.22
N LEU A 67 0.67 -14.27 0.53
CA LEU A 67 0.72 -14.21 -0.93
C LEU A 67 1.90 -14.99 -1.48
N PHE A 68 3.05 -14.91 -0.81
CA PHE A 68 4.23 -15.69 -1.18
C PHE A 68 3.99 -17.19 -1.03
N LYS A 69 3.39 -17.63 0.09
CA LYS A 69 3.08 -19.05 0.32
C LYS A 69 2.10 -19.59 -0.72
N GLU A 70 1.04 -18.83 -1.04
CA GLU A 70 0.08 -19.20 -2.08
C GLU A 70 0.76 -19.39 -3.44
N ALA A 71 1.60 -18.43 -3.85
CA ALA A 71 2.35 -18.53 -5.10
C ALA A 71 3.32 -19.72 -5.11
N ALA A 72 4.00 -19.98 -3.99
CA ALA A 72 4.94 -21.10 -3.86
C ALA A 72 4.22 -22.46 -3.89
N ILE A 73 3.04 -22.58 -3.27
CA ILE A 73 2.21 -23.78 -3.32
C ILE A 73 1.70 -24.01 -4.75
N GLN A 74 1.23 -22.95 -5.42
CA GLN A 74 0.77 -23.04 -6.81
C GLN A 74 1.88 -23.55 -7.72
N TRP A 75 3.09 -22.98 -7.61
CA TRP A 75 4.27 -23.44 -8.36
C TRP A 75 4.57 -24.92 -8.09
N LEU A 76 4.49 -25.36 -6.84
CA LEU A 76 4.75 -26.75 -6.44
C LEU A 76 3.76 -27.73 -7.09
N VAL A 77 2.48 -27.36 -7.14
CA VAL A 77 1.42 -28.14 -7.79
C VAL A 77 1.59 -28.19 -9.31
N GLU A 78 1.89 -27.05 -9.95
CA GLU A 78 2.04 -26.96 -11.40
C GLU A 78 3.27 -27.72 -11.92
N THR A 79 4.31 -27.83 -11.10
CA THR A 79 5.58 -28.47 -11.46
C THR A 79 5.77 -29.86 -10.85
N ASP A 80 4.73 -30.38 -10.17
CA ASP A 80 4.70 -31.68 -9.49
C ASP A 80 5.92 -31.90 -8.58
N GLN A 81 6.31 -30.87 -7.84
CA GLN A 81 7.46 -30.91 -6.94
C GLN A 81 7.05 -31.45 -5.57
N PRO A 82 7.93 -32.17 -4.86
CA PRO A 82 7.67 -32.57 -3.49
C PRO A 82 7.71 -31.36 -2.54
N ILE A 83 7.03 -31.46 -1.40
CA ILE A 83 7.04 -30.42 -0.33
C ILE A 83 8.47 -30.10 0.13
N SER A 84 9.38 -31.09 0.09
CA SER A 84 10.79 -30.92 0.42
C SER A 84 11.57 -30.02 -0.56
N ALA A 85 10.99 -29.62 -1.69
CA ALA A 85 11.60 -28.65 -2.60
C ALA A 85 11.89 -27.30 -1.90
N PHE A 86 11.10 -26.92 -0.89
CA PHE A 86 11.33 -25.70 -0.11
C PHE A 86 12.56 -25.78 0.81
N ASP A 87 12.97 -27.00 1.17
CA ASP A 87 14.19 -27.24 1.96
C ASP A 87 15.44 -27.28 1.08
N ASN A 88 15.30 -27.27 -0.25
CA ASN A 88 16.42 -27.30 -1.17
C ASN A 88 17.24 -26.00 -1.06
N PRO A 89 18.56 -26.07 -0.76
CA PRO A 89 19.41 -24.89 -0.64
C PRO A 89 19.43 -23.99 -1.89
N ALA A 90 19.29 -24.57 -3.08
CA ALA A 90 19.26 -23.81 -4.33
C ALA A 90 17.98 -22.97 -4.45
N PHE A 91 16.83 -23.54 -4.06
CA PHE A 91 15.56 -22.83 -4.01
C PHE A 91 15.61 -21.68 -2.98
N GLN A 92 16.13 -21.94 -1.78
CA GLN A 92 16.28 -20.92 -0.75
C GLN A 92 17.22 -19.78 -1.19
N ASN A 93 18.32 -20.12 -1.87
CA ASN A 93 19.24 -19.12 -2.41
C ASN A 93 18.57 -18.26 -3.50
N MET A 94 17.82 -18.88 -4.42
CA MET A 94 17.06 -18.16 -5.45
C MET A 94 16.06 -17.17 -4.83
N MET A 95 15.31 -17.60 -3.82
CA MET A 95 14.37 -16.74 -3.09
C MET A 95 15.09 -15.62 -2.32
N SER A 96 16.23 -15.90 -1.69
CA SER A 96 17.05 -14.90 -1.00
C SER A 96 17.57 -13.81 -1.94
N VAL A 97 17.98 -14.18 -3.16
CA VAL A 97 18.39 -13.23 -4.20
C VAL A 97 17.18 -12.41 -4.66
N ALA A 98 16.05 -13.06 -4.92
CA ALA A 98 14.81 -12.40 -5.33
C ALA A 98 14.31 -11.39 -4.29
N ALA A 99 14.33 -11.74 -2.99
CA ALA A 99 13.87 -10.90 -1.89
C ALA A 99 14.72 -9.62 -1.71
N ARG A 100 15.96 -9.60 -2.20
CA ARG A 100 16.85 -8.43 -2.16
C ARG A 100 16.69 -7.52 -3.38
N ALA A 101 15.90 -7.91 -4.37
CA ALA A 101 15.71 -7.11 -5.57
C ALA A 101 14.99 -5.80 -5.21
N THR A 102 15.66 -4.67 -5.48
CA THR A 102 15.09 -3.32 -5.26
C THR A 102 14.13 -2.90 -6.36
N ARG A 103 14.10 -3.65 -7.46
CA ARG A 103 13.21 -3.49 -8.62
C ARG A 103 12.55 -4.84 -8.90
N GLY A 104 11.46 -4.83 -9.67
CA GLY A 104 10.86 -6.07 -10.16
C GLY A 104 11.88 -6.94 -10.90
N ILE A 105 11.79 -8.26 -10.69
CA ILE A 105 12.64 -9.25 -11.37
C ILE A 105 12.10 -9.44 -12.78
N LYS A 106 12.99 -9.40 -13.78
CA LYS A 106 12.67 -9.75 -15.17
C LYS A 106 13.30 -11.11 -15.46
N LEU A 107 12.47 -12.10 -15.74
CA LEU A 107 12.87 -13.44 -16.19
C LEU A 107 12.81 -13.51 -17.71
#